data_AF-A0A919YP41-F1
#
_entry.id   AF-A0A919YP41-F1
#
_cell.length_a   1.000
_cell.length_b   1.000
_cell.length_c   1.000
_cell.angle_alpha   90.00
_cell.angle_beta   90.00
_cell.angle_gamma   90.00
#
_symmetry.space_group_name_H-M   'P 1'
#
loop_
_entity.id
_entity.type
_entity.pdbx_description
1 polymer ?
#
loop_
_entity_poly.entity_id
_entity_poly.type
_entity_poly.pdbx_seq_one_letter_code
_entity_poly.pdbx_strand_id
1 'polypeptide(L)'
;MSRRYALYYKELCDLRWNGQIMLIVASVLIVNAGFLLAPHEIHDSFFVAFTMCMLTLLMQGNLMVEEHEQNTNRVLRQAGVKPLEMILIKASITALLTVLHLLAFFLLNGYSWIQIFKTLILVSPVIGMFLGIGTLLGQASKNTVDVSLYAWPIILFYFLVESLVMNLEPTSGLWFVIIPNYHIHYGMLKLQAGELWGVYLLVPFLWCAVAVRMVWRITRV
;
A
#
# COMPACT_ATOMS: atom_id res chain seq x y z
N MET A 1 22.55 5.51 21.53
CA MET A 1 21.48 5.38 20.52
C MET A 1 20.94 3.95 20.56
N SER A 2 19.63 3.73 20.58
CA SER A 2 19.06 2.37 20.51
C SER A 2 19.30 1.77 19.12
N ARG A 3 19.65 0.48 19.03
CA ARG A 3 19.90 -0.22 17.75
C ARG A 3 18.75 -0.04 16.74
N ARG A 4 17.50 -0.12 17.22
CA ARG A 4 16.29 0.08 16.40
C ARG A 4 16.27 1.45 15.73
N TYR A 5 16.69 2.47 16.47
CA TYR A 5 16.75 3.83 15.95
C TYR A 5 17.83 3.96 14.87
N ALA A 6 19.00 3.36 15.08
CA ALA A 6 20.07 3.36 14.08
C ALA A 6 19.65 2.65 12.79
N LEU A 7 18.95 1.51 12.90
CA LEU A 7 18.40 0.79 11.74
C LEU A 7 17.33 1.63 11.02
N TYR A 8 16.40 2.23 11.76
CA TYR A 8 15.38 3.10 11.18
C TYR A 8 15.98 4.30 10.44
N TYR A 9 17.00 4.94 11.04
CA TYR A 9 17.72 6.06 10.43
C TYR A 9 18.46 5.64 9.15
N LYS A 10 19.12 4.48 9.15
CA LYS A 10 19.75 3.89 7.98
C LYS A 10 18.74 3.75 6.83
N GLU A 11 17.60 3.10 7.09
CA GLU A 11 16.55 2.90 6.09
C GLU A 11 16.02 4.22 5.51
N LEU A 12 15.81 5.25 6.35
CA LEU A 12 15.40 6.57 5.87
C LEU A 12 16.45 7.25 4.97
N CYS A 13 17.73 7.10 5.29
CA CYS A 13 18.80 7.66 4.45
C CYS A 13 18.91 6.93 3.11
N ASP A 14 18.71 5.63 3.10
CA ASP A 14 18.81 4.79 1.90
C ASP A 14 17.66 5.08 0.92
N LEU A 15 16.45 5.36 1.42
CA LEU A 15 15.30 5.76 0.59
C LEU A 15 15.61 6.90 -0.38
N ARG A 16 16.37 7.91 0.08
CA ARG A 16 16.71 9.10 -0.74
C ARG A 16 17.55 8.75 -1.96
N TRP A 17 18.33 7.68 -1.88
CA TRP A 17 19.25 7.27 -2.94
C TRP A 17 18.72 6.07 -3.74
N ASN A 18 17.60 5.50 -3.32
CA ASN A 18 16.95 4.41 -4.03
C ASN A 18 16.13 4.96 -5.22
N GLY A 19 16.74 4.93 -6.40
CA GLY A 19 16.15 5.47 -7.64
C GLY A 19 14.79 4.86 -8.00
N GLN A 20 14.56 3.59 -7.71
CA GLN A 20 13.27 2.96 -7.99
C GLN A 20 12.16 3.47 -7.07
N ILE A 21 12.46 3.68 -5.79
CA ILE A 21 11.51 4.26 -4.83
C ILE A 21 11.21 5.70 -5.22
N MET A 22 12.22 6.48 -5.64
CA MET A 22 12.01 7.83 -6.15
C MET A 22 11.10 7.86 -7.38
N LEU A 23 11.27 6.92 -8.32
CA LEU A 23 10.39 6.81 -9.50
C LEU A 23 8.95 6.45 -9.11
N ILE A 24 8.76 5.53 -8.16
CA ILE A 24 7.43 5.16 -7.65
C ILE A 24 6.76 6.38 -7.01
N VAL A 25 7.46 7.09 -6.11
CA VAL A 25 6.96 8.32 -5.47
C VAL A 25 6.61 9.37 -6.53
N ALA A 26 7.51 9.61 -7.48
CA ALA A 26 7.28 10.56 -8.57
C ALA A 26 6.05 10.19 -9.41
N SER A 27 5.84 8.90 -9.70
CA SER A 27 4.67 8.45 -10.46
C SER A 27 3.35 8.77 -9.76
N VAL A 28 3.26 8.58 -8.44
CA VAL A 28 2.06 8.92 -7.66
C VAL A 28 1.86 10.43 -7.60
N LEU A 29 2.93 11.21 -7.48
CA LEU A 29 2.84 12.67 -7.53
C LEU A 29 2.36 13.19 -8.89
N ILE A 30 2.83 12.60 -10.00
CA ILE A 30 2.37 12.95 -11.35
C ILE A 30 0.88 12.64 -11.51
N VAL A 31 0.43 11.47 -11.06
CA VAL A 31 -1.00 11.13 -11.12
C VAL A 31 -1.83 12.07 -10.24
N ASN A 32 -1.36 12.41 -9.03
CA ASN A 32 -2.02 13.39 -8.17
C ASN A 32 -2.16 14.76 -8.87
N ALA A 33 -1.09 15.24 -9.50
CA ALA A 33 -1.13 16.47 -10.29
C ALA A 33 -2.14 16.38 -11.45
N GLY A 34 -2.27 15.22 -12.10
CA GLY A 34 -3.30 14.98 -13.12
C GLY A 34 -4.73 15.15 -12.58
N PHE A 35 -5.01 14.62 -11.39
CA PHE A 35 -6.32 14.79 -10.74
C PHE A 35 -6.64 16.26 -10.42
N LEU A 36 -5.62 17.07 -10.09
CA LEU A 36 -5.81 18.52 -9.85
C LEU A 36 -6.10 19.30 -11.14
N LEU A 37 -5.63 18.81 -12.29
CA LEU A 37 -5.87 19.46 -13.59
C LEU A 37 -7.20 19.06 -14.22
N ALA A 38 -7.69 17.85 -13.95
CA ALA A 38 -8.96 17.32 -14.44
C ALA A 38 -9.84 16.83 -13.27
N PRO A 39 -10.30 17.74 -12.40
CA PRO A 39 -11.10 17.36 -11.24
C PRO A 39 -12.43 16.74 -11.69
N HIS A 40 -12.84 15.68 -11.00
CA HIS A 40 -14.14 14.99 -11.15
C HIS A 40 -14.37 14.11 -12.39
N GLU A 41 -13.39 13.97 -13.31
CA GLU A 41 -13.53 13.00 -14.41
C GLU A 41 -13.28 11.54 -13.96
N ILE A 42 -12.48 11.36 -12.89
CA ILE A 42 -12.07 10.06 -12.37
C ILE A 42 -12.48 9.96 -10.91
N HIS A 43 -13.05 8.83 -10.49
CA HIS A 43 -13.40 8.59 -9.10
C HIS A 43 -12.14 8.55 -8.21
N ASP A 44 -12.22 9.17 -7.03
CA ASP A 44 -11.11 9.22 -6.07
C ASP A 44 -10.66 7.83 -5.57
N SER A 45 -11.54 6.81 -5.65
CA SER A 45 -11.19 5.43 -5.33
C SER A 45 -10.08 4.89 -6.25
N PHE A 46 -10.04 5.35 -7.50
CA PHE A 46 -8.97 5.01 -8.44
C PHE A 46 -7.62 5.53 -7.95
N PHE A 47 -7.55 6.77 -7.44
CA PHE A 47 -6.31 7.31 -6.91
C PHE A 47 -5.83 6.54 -5.68
N VAL A 48 -6.76 6.16 -4.80
CA VAL A 48 -6.46 5.29 -3.65
C VAL A 48 -5.92 3.95 -4.14
N ALA A 49 -6.58 3.30 -5.10
CA ALA A 49 -6.14 2.05 -5.70
C ALA A 49 -4.72 2.16 -6.30
N PHE A 50 -4.47 3.22 -7.07
CA PHE A 50 -3.15 3.49 -7.66
C PHE A 50 -2.07 3.68 -6.59
N THR A 51 -2.39 4.43 -5.54
CA THR A 51 -1.48 4.64 -4.41
C THR A 51 -1.17 3.33 -3.68
N MET A 52 -2.15 2.45 -3.47
CA MET A 52 -1.92 1.14 -2.85
C MET A 52 -1.00 0.25 -3.70
N CYS A 53 -1.23 0.19 -5.01
CA CYS A 53 -0.43 -0.63 -5.92
C CYS A 53 1.01 -0.09 -6.08
N MET A 54 1.17 1.22 -6.24
CA MET A 54 2.48 1.81 -6.49
C MET A 54 3.25 2.03 -5.18
N LEU A 55 2.70 2.82 -4.26
CA LEU A 55 3.42 3.18 -3.05
C LEU A 55 3.37 2.10 -1.98
N THR A 56 2.29 1.32 -1.84
CA THR A 56 2.24 0.32 -0.76
C THR A 56 2.83 -1.02 -1.19
N LEU A 57 2.37 -1.58 -2.32
CA LEU A 57 2.81 -2.90 -2.80
C LEU A 57 4.23 -2.89 -3.36
N LEU A 58 4.48 -2.10 -4.41
CA LEU A 58 5.76 -2.10 -5.12
C LEU A 58 6.89 -1.56 -4.26
N MET A 59 6.68 -0.44 -3.56
CA MET A 59 7.70 0.10 -2.67
C MET A 59 8.06 -0.90 -1.56
N GLN A 60 7.07 -1.53 -0.93
CA GLN A 60 7.33 -2.53 0.12
C GLN A 60 8.12 -3.72 -0.43
N GLY A 61 7.76 -4.22 -1.61
CA GLY A 61 8.51 -5.29 -2.26
C GLY A 61 9.95 -4.91 -2.56
N ASN A 62 10.17 -3.72 -3.12
CA ASN A 62 11.49 -3.22 -3.47
C ASN A 62 12.38 -3.00 -2.24
N LEU A 63 11.84 -2.42 -1.17
CA LEU A 63 12.57 -2.29 0.10
C LEU A 63 12.93 -3.64 0.70
N MET A 64 12.07 -4.65 0.55
CA MET A 64 12.28 -5.97 1.13
C MET A 64 13.32 -6.80 0.36
N VAL A 65 13.40 -6.66 -0.96
CA VAL A 65 14.40 -7.36 -1.78
C VAL A 65 15.76 -6.68 -1.78
N GLU A 66 15.83 -5.39 -1.42
CA GLU A 66 17.06 -4.59 -1.41
C GLU A 66 18.21 -5.27 -0.65
N GLU A 67 17.94 -5.81 0.54
CA GLU A 67 18.97 -6.49 1.36
C GLU A 67 19.45 -7.82 0.76
N HIS A 68 18.64 -8.42 -0.11
CA HIS A 68 19.03 -9.59 -0.89
C HIS A 68 19.92 -9.16 -2.07
N GLU A 69 19.53 -8.11 -2.79
CA GLU A 69 20.26 -7.57 -3.93
C GLU A 69 21.65 -7.04 -3.53
N GLN A 70 21.74 -6.36 -2.38
CA GLN A 70 22.99 -5.82 -1.84
C GLN A 70 23.83 -6.84 -1.05
N ASN A 71 23.35 -8.08 -0.88
CA ASN A 71 24.00 -9.14 -0.09
C ASN A 71 24.28 -8.77 1.39
N THR A 72 23.48 -7.87 1.96
CA THR A 72 23.64 -7.32 3.33
C THR A 72 22.86 -8.10 4.38
N ASN A 73 21.91 -8.96 3.99
CA ASN A 73 21.08 -9.74 4.91
C ASN A 73 21.90 -10.58 5.92
N ARG A 74 23.02 -11.18 5.47
CA ARG A 74 23.93 -11.94 6.36
C ARG A 74 24.57 -11.04 7.42
N VAL A 75 25.02 -9.86 7.02
CA VAL A 75 25.67 -8.89 7.91
C VAL A 75 24.68 -8.37 8.95
N LEU A 76 23.45 -8.04 8.55
CA LEU A 76 22.39 -7.60 9.47
C LEU A 76 22.02 -8.68 10.49
N ARG A 77 21.94 -9.95 10.06
CA ARG A 77 21.71 -11.07 10.97
C ARG A 77 22.85 -11.27 11.97
N GLN A 78 24.10 -11.13 11.53
CA GLN A 78 25.28 -11.16 12.41
C GLN A 78 25.30 -9.99 13.41
N ALA A 79 24.79 -8.82 13.01
CA ALA A 79 24.55 -7.69 13.91
C ALA A 79 23.34 -7.88 14.86
N GLY A 80 22.72 -9.07 14.85
CA GLY A 80 21.62 -9.44 15.73
C GLY A 80 20.26 -8.81 15.38
N VAL A 81 20.09 -8.31 14.15
CA VAL A 81 18.80 -7.79 13.65
C VAL A 81 17.86 -8.95 13.37
N LYS A 82 16.66 -8.91 13.96
CA LYS A 82 15.64 -9.94 13.74
C LYS A 82 14.91 -9.70 12.40
N PRO A 83 14.55 -10.73 11.62
CA PRO A 83 13.79 -10.55 10.38
C PRO A 83 12.49 -9.77 10.55
N LEU A 84 11.75 -10.03 11.63
CA LEU A 84 10.52 -9.30 11.95
C LEU A 84 10.77 -7.81 12.26
N GLU A 85 11.89 -7.48 12.90
CA GLU A 85 12.26 -6.09 13.20
C GLU A 85 12.52 -5.31 11.90
N MET A 86 13.19 -5.93 10.94
CA MET A 86 13.46 -5.35 9.62
C MET A 86 12.17 -5.14 8.82
N ILE A 87 11.27 -6.14 8.80
CA ILE A 87 9.97 -6.04 8.12
C ILE A 87 9.13 -4.91 8.70
N LEU A 88 9.02 -4.83 10.04
CA LEU A 88 8.22 -3.80 10.69
C LEU A 88 8.76 -2.39 10.41
N ILE A 89 10.08 -2.21 10.39
CA ILE A 89 10.68 -0.91 10.06
C ILE A 89 10.36 -0.53 8.61
N LYS A 90 10.64 -1.40 7.64
CA LYS A 90 10.37 -1.12 6.22
C LYS A 90 8.87 -0.91 5.97
N ALA A 91 8.01 -1.75 6.56
CA ALA A 91 6.56 -1.60 6.47
C ALA A 91 6.06 -0.29 7.09
N SER A 92 6.64 0.16 8.22
CA SER A 92 6.26 1.42 8.86
C SER A 92 6.63 2.64 8.02
N ILE A 93 7.78 2.61 7.35
CA ILE A 93 8.23 3.64 6.42
C ILE A 93 7.30 3.70 5.21
N THR A 94 7.03 2.55 4.58
CA THR A 94 6.11 2.47 3.44
C THR A 94 4.70 2.93 3.82
N ALA A 95 4.19 2.53 4.98
CA ALA A 95 2.89 2.96 5.50
C ALA A 95 2.85 4.49 5.70
N LEU A 96 3.89 5.05 6.33
CA LEU A 96 3.98 6.49 6.57
C LEU A 96 3.96 7.26 5.25
N LEU A 97 4.77 6.87 4.27
CA LEU A 97 4.81 7.54 2.97
C LEU A 97 3.48 7.40 2.21
N THR A 98 2.85 6.23 2.27
CA THR A 98 1.51 6.01 1.70
C THR A 98 0.49 6.97 2.31
N VAL A 99 0.43 7.04 3.65
CA VAL A 99 -0.51 7.92 4.37
C VAL A 99 -0.24 9.40 4.06
N LEU A 100 1.02 9.82 4.00
CA LEU A 100 1.38 11.20 3.64
C LEU A 100 0.91 11.57 2.23
N HIS A 101 1.03 10.66 1.26
CA HIS A 101 0.56 10.91 -0.10
C HIS A 101 -0.96 10.98 -0.19
N LEU A 102 -1.67 10.07 0.48
CA LEU A 102 -3.14 10.13 0.56
C LEU A 102 -3.61 11.42 1.24
N LEU A 103 -2.96 11.81 2.34
CA LEU A 103 -3.26 13.05 3.04
C LEU A 103 -3.07 14.26 2.12
N ALA A 104 -1.94 14.32 1.39
CA ALA A 104 -1.68 15.37 0.43
C ALA A 104 -2.75 15.40 -0.68
N PHE A 105 -3.09 14.25 -1.27
CA PHE A 105 -4.13 14.15 -2.28
C PHE A 105 -5.48 14.70 -1.78
N PHE A 106 -5.97 14.20 -0.64
CA PHE A 106 -7.29 14.64 -0.16
C PHE A 106 -7.30 16.11 0.26
N LEU A 107 -6.22 16.63 0.86
CA LEU A 107 -6.11 18.04 1.20
C LEU A 107 -6.14 18.93 -0.04
N LEU A 108 -5.40 18.56 -1.09
CA LEU A 108 -5.35 19.33 -2.33
C LEU A 108 -6.68 19.26 -3.11
N ASN A 109 -7.44 18.18 -2.96
CA ASN A 109 -8.78 18.02 -3.52
C ASN A 109 -9.91 18.62 -2.64
N GLY A 110 -9.57 19.39 -1.61
CA GLY A 110 -10.55 20.17 -0.83
C GLY A 110 -11.37 19.36 0.17
N TYR A 111 -10.94 18.16 0.54
CA TYR A 111 -11.62 17.36 1.56
C TYR A 111 -11.50 18.00 2.95
N SER A 112 -12.57 17.92 3.74
CA SER A 112 -12.53 18.33 5.15
C SER A 112 -11.69 17.35 5.98
N TRP A 113 -11.09 17.83 7.08
CA TRP A 113 -10.30 16.99 8.00
C TRP A 113 -11.07 15.76 8.48
N ILE A 114 -12.36 15.90 8.80
CA ILE A 114 -13.18 14.78 9.27
C ILE A 114 -13.36 13.71 8.18
N GLN A 115 -13.52 14.12 6.91
CA GLN A 115 -13.60 13.18 5.79
C GLN A 115 -12.25 12.49 5.58
N ILE A 116 -11.14 13.23 5.62
CA ILE A 116 -9.78 12.68 5.51
C ILE A 116 -9.56 11.60 6.57
N PHE A 117 -9.85 11.90 7.85
CA PHE A 117 -9.67 10.93 8.93
C PHE A 117 -10.53 9.68 8.74
N LYS A 118 -11.81 9.82 8.37
CA LYS A 118 -12.68 8.67 8.11
C LYS A 118 -12.18 7.83 6.93
N THR A 119 -11.72 8.48 5.85
CA THR A 119 -11.18 7.77 4.67
C THR A 119 -9.88 7.06 5.01
N LEU A 120 -8.98 7.67 5.79
CA LEU A 120 -7.76 7.02 6.26
C LEU A 120 -8.06 5.79 7.12
N ILE A 121 -9.09 5.83 7.97
CA ILE A 121 -9.56 4.65 8.72
C ILE A 121 -10.07 3.57 7.75
N LEU A 122 -10.90 3.95 6.78
CA LEU A 122 -11.45 3.04 5.77
C LEU A 122 -10.35 2.29 4.99
N VAL A 123 -9.29 2.99 4.57
CA VAL A 123 -8.21 2.40 3.77
C VAL A 123 -7.14 1.68 4.59
N SER A 124 -7.07 1.93 5.91
CA SER A 124 -6.02 1.38 6.77
C SER A 124 -5.87 -0.16 6.71
N PRO A 125 -6.94 -0.98 6.63
CA PRO A 125 -6.77 -2.42 6.51
C PRO A 125 -6.22 -2.82 5.14
N VAL A 126 -6.56 -2.07 4.09
CA VAL A 126 -6.06 -2.29 2.73
C VAL A 126 -4.57 -1.97 2.64
N ILE A 127 -4.11 -0.91 3.31
CA ILE A 127 -2.67 -0.63 3.48
C ILE A 127 -1.98 -1.84 4.11
N GLY A 128 -2.53 -2.37 5.21
CA GLY A 128 -1.97 -3.55 5.88
C GLY A 128 -1.92 -4.79 4.97
N MET A 129 -2.97 -5.03 4.17
CA MET A 129 -2.99 -6.10 3.17
C MET A 129 -1.86 -5.95 2.15
N PHE A 130 -1.73 -4.77 1.52
CA PHE A 130 -0.72 -4.54 0.49
C PHE A 130 0.71 -4.53 1.04
N LEU A 131 0.94 -4.05 2.26
CA LEU A 131 2.22 -4.21 2.95
C LEU A 131 2.56 -5.70 3.14
N GLY A 132 1.56 -6.51 3.50
CA GLY A 132 1.74 -7.95 3.61
C GLY A 132 2.12 -8.58 2.28
N ILE A 133 1.35 -8.33 1.22
CA ILE A 133 1.61 -8.86 -0.12
C ILE A 133 2.98 -8.40 -0.65
N GLY A 134 3.31 -7.11 -0.51
CA GLY A 134 4.60 -6.56 -0.92
C GLY A 134 5.76 -7.21 -0.18
N THR A 135 5.59 -7.50 1.12
CA THR A 135 6.58 -8.23 1.91
C THR A 135 6.78 -9.66 1.39
N LEU A 136 5.70 -10.37 1.06
CA LEU A 136 5.77 -11.72 0.48
C LEU A 136 6.49 -11.71 -0.88
N LEU A 137 6.18 -10.73 -1.74
CA LEU A 137 6.86 -10.55 -3.03
C LEU A 137 8.35 -10.29 -2.84
N GLY A 138 8.72 -9.33 -2.01
CA GLY A 138 10.13 -8.99 -1.78
C GLY A 138 10.95 -10.14 -1.20
N GLN A 139 10.33 -11.02 -0.40
CA GLN A 139 10.98 -12.22 0.12
C GLN A 139 11.10 -13.35 -0.92
N ALA A 140 10.18 -13.43 -1.88
CA ALA A 140 10.19 -14.43 -2.95
C ALA A 140 11.08 -14.04 -4.14
N SER A 141 11.43 -12.77 -4.26
CA SER A 141 12.22 -12.20 -5.36
C SER A 141 13.73 -12.21 -5.07
N LYS A 142 14.55 -12.24 -6.14
CA LYS A 142 16.01 -12.14 -6.03
C LYS A 142 16.53 -10.73 -6.25
N ASN A 143 15.76 -9.89 -6.92
CA ASN A 143 16.10 -8.51 -7.19
C ASN A 143 14.82 -7.69 -7.38
N THR A 144 14.99 -6.39 -7.48
CA THR A 144 13.91 -5.44 -7.73
C THR A 144 13.17 -5.61 -9.06
N VAL A 145 13.84 -6.14 -10.09
CA VAL A 145 13.20 -6.46 -11.38
C VAL A 145 12.19 -7.60 -11.20
N ASP A 146 12.55 -8.65 -10.45
CA ASP A 146 11.66 -9.76 -10.13
C ASP A 146 10.44 -9.29 -9.31
N VAL A 147 10.64 -8.39 -8.34
CA VAL A 147 9.53 -7.79 -7.57
C VAL A 147 8.53 -7.12 -8.50
N SER A 148 9.03 -6.29 -9.42
CA SER A 148 8.18 -5.58 -10.38
C SER A 148 7.44 -6.56 -11.29
N LEU A 149 8.15 -7.57 -11.82
CA LEU A 149 7.57 -8.59 -12.69
C LEU A 149 6.44 -9.37 -12.00
N TYR A 150 6.64 -9.78 -10.74
CA TYR A 150 5.63 -10.52 -9.98
C TYR A 150 4.49 -9.64 -9.44
N ALA A 151 4.75 -8.34 -9.23
CA ALA A 151 3.71 -7.41 -8.82
C ALA A 151 2.73 -7.07 -9.96
N TRP A 152 3.19 -6.98 -11.21
CA TRP A 152 2.36 -6.57 -12.34
C TRP A 152 1.06 -7.40 -12.51
N PRO A 153 1.06 -8.74 -12.46
CA PRO A 153 -0.18 -9.51 -12.51
C PRO A 153 -1.19 -9.13 -11.41
N ILE A 154 -0.69 -8.86 -10.20
CA ILE A 154 -1.51 -8.43 -9.05
C ILE A 154 -2.08 -7.04 -9.29
N ILE A 155 -1.24 -6.11 -9.77
CA ILE A 155 -1.62 -4.73 -10.09
C ILE A 155 -2.67 -4.69 -11.19
N LEU A 156 -2.45 -5.42 -12.30
CA LEU A 156 -3.38 -5.50 -13.42
C LEU A 156 -4.72 -6.09 -13.00
N PHE A 157 -4.70 -7.17 -12.21
CA PHE A 157 -5.93 -7.74 -11.67
C PHE A 157 -6.67 -6.75 -10.75
N TYR A 158 -5.95 -6.07 -9.86
CA TYR A 158 -6.54 -5.10 -8.95
C TYR A 158 -7.18 -3.92 -9.69
N PHE A 159 -6.52 -3.39 -10.73
CA PHE A 159 -7.09 -2.31 -11.56
C PHE A 159 -8.24 -2.78 -12.45
N LEU A 160 -8.19 -4.01 -12.97
CA LEU A 160 -9.32 -4.58 -13.70
C LEU A 160 -10.56 -4.60 -12.80
N VAL A 161 -10.41 -5.07 -11.55
CA VAL A 161 -11.52 -5.07 -10.59
C VAL A 161 -11.95 -3.64 -10.24
N GLU A 162 -11.02 -2.73 -9.98
CA GLU A 162 -11.35 -1.32 -9.70
C GLU A 162 -12.19 -0.69 -10.81
N SER A 163 -11.76 -0.87 -12.07
CA SER A 163 -12.49 -0.38 -13.23
C SER A 163 -13.90 -0.98 -13.33
N LEU A 164 -14.05 -2.29 -13.09
CA LEU A 164 -15.36 -2.92 -13.06
C LEU A 164 -16.24 -2.36 -11.93
N VAL A 165 -15.70 -2.19 -10.73
CA VAL A 165 -16.44 -1.66 -9.57
C VAL A 165 -16.91 -0.22 -9.82
N MET A 166 -16.09 0.62 -10.46
CA MET A 166 -16.45 2.01 -10.77
C MET A 166 -17.57 2.13 -11.82
N ASN A 167 -17.72 1.15 -12.71
CA ASN A 167 -18.64 1.22 -13.84
C ASN A 167 -19.88 0.33 -13.70
N LEU A 168 -19.92 -0.57 -12.73
CA LEU A 168 -21.02 -1.51 -12.52
C LEU A 168 -21.93 -1.06 -11.37
N GLU A 169 -23.22 -1.37 -11.50
CA GLU A 169 -24.16 -1.18 -10.41
C GLU A 169 -23.86 -2.14 -9.25
N PRO A 170 -24.13 -1.76 -7.98
CA PRO A 170 -23.80 -2.56 -6.80
C PRO A 170 -24.42 -3.97 -6.79
N THR A 171 -25.47 -4.19 -7.57
CA THR A 171 -26.32 -5.40 -7.61
C THR A 171 -25.86 -6.43 -8.64
N SER A 172 -24.96 -6.09 -9.57
CA SER A 172 -24.67 -6.95 -10.75
C SER A 172 -23.63 -8.06 -10.53
N GLY A 173 -23.07 -8.23 -9.32
CA GLY A 173 -22.16 -9.35 -9.06
C GLY A 173 -21.86 -9.63 -7.59
N LEU A 174 -22.42 -10.74 -7.07
CA LEU A 174 -22.20 -11.23 -5.69
C LEU A 174 -20.72 -11.44 -5.32
N TRP A 175 -19.85 -11.70 -6.29
CA TRP A 175 -18.43 -12.00 -6.05
C TRP A 175 -17.57 -10.77 -5.77
N PHE A 176 -17.96 -9.57 -6.22
CA PHE A 176 -17.20 -8.34 -5.94
C PHE A 176 -17.16 -8.01 -4.44
N VAL A 177 -18.18 -8.43 -3.68
CA VAL A 177 -18.28 -8.21 -2.23
C VAL A 177 -17.13 -8.87 -1.46
N ILE A 178 -16.42 -9.84 -2.05
CA ILE A 178 -15.27 -10.50 -1.40
C ILE A 178 -13.99 -9.67 -1.60
N ILE A 179 -13.95 -8.77 -2.58
CA ILE A 179 -12.73 -8.05 -2.99
C ILE A 179 -12.64 -6.70 -2.26
N PRO A 180 -11.49 -6.33 -1.67
CA PRO A 180 -11.34 -5.08 -0.94
C PRO A 180 -11.67 -3.81 -1.75
N ASN A 181 -11.40 -3.79 -3.07
CA ASN A 181 -11.73 -2.68 -3.95
C ASN A 181 -13.17 -2.21 -3.84
N TYR A 182 -14.10 -3.18 -3.88
CA TYR A 182 -15.53 -2.93 -3.75
C TYR A 182 -15.83 -2.11 -2.48
N HIS A 183 -15.23 -2.52 -1.37
CA HIS A 183 -15.45 -1.88 -0.09
C HIS A 183 -14.81 -0.50 0.04
N ILE A 184 -13.67 -0.28 -0.63
CA ILE A 184 -13.05 1.05 -0.68
C ILE A 184 -13.92 1.99 -1.52
N HIS A 185 -14.30 1.59 -2.73
CA HIS A 185 -15.09 2.42 -3.62
C HIS A 185 -16.45 2.79 -3.00
N TYR A 186 -17.26 1.80 -2.63
CA TYR A 186 -18.58 2.08 -2.04
C TYR A 186 -18.48 2.66 -0.63
N GLY A 187 -17.47 2.29 0.15
CA GLY A 187 -17.22 2.90 1.46
C GLY A 187 -16.92 4.40 1.35
N MET A 188 -16.15 4.82 0.35
CA MET A 188 -15.89 6.23 0.07
C MET A 188 -17.15 6.97 -0.38
N LEU A 189 -17.94 6.39 -1.29
CA LEU A 189 -19.22 6.98 -1.72
C LEU A 189 -20.17 7.19 -0.54
N LYS A 190 -20.31 6.20 0.34
CA LYS A 190 -21.16 6.30 1.54
C LYS A 190 -20.63 7.32 2.55
N LEU A 191 -19.31 7.41 2.71
CA LEU A 191 -18.68 8.40 3.56
C LEU A 191 -18.92 9.83 3.05
N GLN A 192 -18.81 10.05 1.73
CA GLN A 192 -19.11 11.32 1.09
C GLN A 192 -20.59 11.70 1.20
N ALA A 193 -21.50 10.73 1.08
CA ALA A 193 -22.94 10.90 1.29
C ALA A 193 -23.34 11.12 2.77
N GLY A 194 -22.40 10.97 3.72
CA GLY A 194 -22.68 11.09 5.15
C GLY A 194 -23.43 9.89 5.74
N GLU A 195 -23.45 8.76 5.03
CA GLU A 195 -24.14 7.53 5.44
C GLU A 195 -23.26 6.60 6.29
N LEU A 196 -23.84 5.49 6.77
CA LEU A 196 -23.12 4.46 7.51
C LEU A 196 -22.12 3.73 6.59
N TRP A 197 -20.83 3.96 6.83
CA TRP A 197 -19.72 3.41 6.03
C TRP A 197 -18.95 2.28 6.77
N GLY A 198 -19.12 2.14 8.08
CA GLY A 198 -18.30 1.22 8.90
C GLY A 198 -18.43 -0.26 8.54
N VAL A 199 -19.55 -0.66 7.91
CA VAL A 199 -19.76 -2.05 7.46
C VAL A 199 -18.74 -2.46 6.39
N TYR A 200 -18.27 -1.51 5.58
CA TYR A 200 -17.30 -1.73 4.52
C TYR A 200 -15.88 -1.99 5.05
N LEU A 201 -15.63 -1.90 6.36
CA LEU A 201 -14.34 -2.25 6.95
C LEU A 201 -14.13 -3.76 7.09
N LEU A 202 -15.21 -4.55 7.21
CA LEU A 202 -15.14 -5.96 7.62
C LEU A 202 -14.27 -6.79 6.66
N VAL A 203 -14.54 -6.71 5.36
CA VAL A 203 -13.83 -7.51 4.36
C VAL A 203 -12.36 -7.06 4.21
N PRO A 204 -12.03 -5.76 4.08
CA PRO A 204 -10.65 -5.29 4.15
C PRO A 204 -9.88 -5.77 5.38
N PHE A 205 -10.50 -5.79 6.57
CA PHE A 205 -9.86 -6.32 7.78
C PHE A 205 -9.55 -7.82 7.69
N LEU A 206 -10.45 -8.62 7.13
CA LEU A 206 -10.21 -10.05 6.92
C LEU A 206 -9.01 -10.27 6.00
N TRP A 207 -8.93 -9.54 4.89
CA TRP A 207 -7.79 -9.60 3.98
C TRP A 207 -6.47 -9.17 4.63
N CYS A 208 -6.51 -8.09 5.41
CA CYS A 208 -5.37 -7.65 6.21
C CYS A 208 -4.90 -8.75 7.17
N ALA A 209 -5.84 -9.37 7.90
CA ALA A 209 -5.52 -10.45 8.84
C ALA A 209 -4.89 -11.66 8.13
N VAL A 210 -5.40 -12.04 6.96
CA VAL A 210 -4.82 -13.11 6.13
C VAL A 210 -3.40 -12.76 5.69
N ALA A 211 -3.18 -11.55 5.17
CA ALA A 211 -1.86 -11.11 4.71
C ALA A 211 -0.84 -11.08 5.86
N VAL A 212 -1.21 -10.52 7.01
CA VAL A 212 -0.37 -10.50 8.23
C VAL A 212 -0.08 -11.92 8.70
N ARG A 213 -1.07 -12.82 8.69
CA ARG A 213 -0.89 -14.21 9.08
C ARG A 213 0.09 -14.95 8.18
N MET A 214 0.08 -14.68 6.87
CA MET A 214 1.03 -15.24 5.91
C MET A 214 2.45 -14.75 6.16
N VAL A 215 2.66 -13.44 6.31
CA VAL A 215 3.98 -12.86 6.64
C VAL A 215 4.54 -13.44 7.95
N TRP A 216 3.68 -13.59 8.96
CA TRP A 216 4.07 -14.18 10.24
C TRP A 216 4.53 -15.65 10.12
N ARG A 217 3.98 -16.42 9.16
CA ARG A 217 4.44 -17.80 8.94
C ARG A 217 5.85 -17.84 8.38
N ILE A 218 6.15 -17.00 7.40
CA ILE A 218 7.47 -17.01 6.72
C ILE A 218 8.58 -16.51 7.65
N THR A 219 8.30 -15.54 8.51
CA THR A 219 9.28 -15.01 9.46
C THR A 219 9.71 -15.98 10.57
N ARG A 220 9.01 -17.11 10.74
CA ARG A 220 9.36 -18.16 11.70
C ARG A 220 10.11 -19.35 11.12
N VAL A 221 10.20 -19.44 9.79
CA VAL A 221 10.98 -20.46 9.06
C VAL A 221 12.40 -19.94 8.89
#